data_AF-A0A2G9YM07-F1
#
_entry.id   AF-A0A2G9YM07-F1
#
_cell.length_a   1.000
_cell.length_b   1.000
_cell.length_c   1.000
_cell.angle_alpha   90.00
_cell.angle_beta   90.00
_cell.angle_gamma   90.00
#
_symmetry.space_group_name_H-M   'P 1'
#
loop_
_entity.id
_entity.type
_entity.pdbx_description
1 polymer ?
#
loop_
_entity_poly.entity_id
_entity_poly.type
_entity_poly.pdbx_seq_one_letter_code
_entity_poly.pdbx_strand_id
1 'polypeptide(L)'
;MEDLRYIYSVARVRVLETHLLKNAIFLNISDAPSPDAALRILADAGSYALDIVNIRDSAGVDTWINSEAQKLERLALELFVDLFLFEAYIDLKKDLARSYSLIMQTNSGLLKDFIRKFIDLYNIKTFLRIHYRKESAENLKANLLEGGYIIKKELVNLFGKALNGFYRQIIRDGIMQIEKDGNFSVLERNIDDYLTHLMQPAKYMSFGPEAVFGYCLAKGNELKRLRLLLLAKINNIPNPWVQERLTLSYA
;
A
#
# COMPACT_ATOMS: atom_id res chain seq x y z
N MET A 1 23.19 18.29 3.29
CA MET A 1 22.68 19.56 2.72
C MET A 1 21.45 19.33 1.84
N GLU A 2 21.40 18.27 1.03
CA GLU A 2 20.23 17.96 0.18
C GLU A 2 18.92 17.73 0.95
N ASP A 3 18.97 17.06 2.10
CA ASP A 3 17.76 16.75 2.88
C ASP A 3 17.13 17.98 3.55
N LEU A 4 17.91 19.05 3.78
CA LEU A 4 17.39 20.30 4.35
C LEU A 4 16.44 21.02 3.39
N ARG A 5 16.52 20.73 2.07
CA ARG A 5 15.57 21.27 1.09
C ARG A 5 14.15 20.77 1.33
N TYR A 6 13.99 19.62 2.00
CA TYR A 6 12.69 19.07 2.36
C TYR A 6 12.08 19.68 3.62
N ILE A 7 12.75 20.56 4.37
CA ILE A 7 12.23 21.10 5.65
C ILE A 7 10.80 21.65 5.50
N TYR A 8 10.55 22.45 4.46
CA TYR A 8 9.22 23.01 4.22
C TYR A 8 8.18 21.93 3.88
N SER A 9 8.53 20.99 3.01
CA SER A 9 7.66 19.86 2.66
C SER A 9 7.37 18.96 3.85
N VAL A 10 8.37 18.69 4.70
CA VAL A 10 8.21 17.91 5.93
C VAL A 10 7.30 18.64 6.90
N ALA A 11 7.47 19.96 7.09
CA ALA A 11 6.57 20.74 7.94
C ALA A 11 5.11 20.68 7.46
N ARG A 12 4.87 20.81 6.13
CA ARG A 12 3.54 20.60 5.53
C ARG A 12 3.02 19.19 5.78
N VAL A 13 3.85 18.18 5.58
CA VAL A 13 3.50 16.77 5.82
C VAL A 13 3.08 16.54 7.26
N ARG A 14 3.79 17.10 8.25
CA ARG A 14 3.42 16.95 9.67
C ARG A 14 2.04 17.51 9.98
N VAL A 15 1.65 18.61 9.34
CA VAL A 15 0.28 19.14 9.45
C VAL A 15 -0.71 18.18 8.76
N LEU A 16 -0.41 17.75 7.54
CA LEU A 16 -1.27 16.84 6.77
C LEU A 16 -1.48 15.47 7.44
N GLU A 17 -0.48 14.94 8.14
CA GLU A 17 -0.56 13.70 8.90
C GLU A 17 -1.62 13.76 10.00
N THR A 18 -1.92 14.94 10.56
CA THR A 18 -3.00 15.10 11.55
C THR A 18 -4.40 14.89 10.97
N HIS A 19 -4.52 14.94 9.63
CA HIS A 19 -5.76 14.72 8.90
C HIS A 19 -5.89 13.29 8.34
N LEU A 20 -4.92 12.41 8.57
CA LEU A 20 -5.07 11.00 8.23
C LEU A 20 -6.11 10.35 9.14
N LEU A 21 -6.95 9.48 8.56
CA LEU A 21 -7.95 8.76 9.29
C LEU A 21 -7.29 7.76 10.24
N LYS A 22 -7.74 7.78 11.49
CA LYS A 22 -7.35 6.78 12.50
C LYS A 22 -8.07 5.46 12.24
N ASN A 23 -7.48 4.36 12.71
CA ASN A 23 -8.06 3.02 12.54
C ASN A 23 -9.52 2.90 13.02
N ALA A 24 -9.88 3.62 14.09
CA ALA A 24 -11.24 3.66 14.62
C ALA A 24 -12.29 4.12 13.58
N ILE A 25 -11.95 5.06 12.69
CA ILE A 25 -12.88 5.53 11.66
C ILE A 25 -13.17 4.43 10.65
N PHE A 26 -12.15 3.69 10.21
CA PHE A 26 -12.33 2.56 9.29
C PHE A 26 -13.20 1.45 9.91
N LEU A 27 -13.02 1.15 11.19
CA LEU A 27 -13.85 0.20 11.91
C LEU A 27 -15.31 0.69 11.99
N ASN A 28 -15.53 1.96 12.34
CA ASN A 28 -16.87 2.54 12.39
C ASN A 28 -17.57 2.50 11.02
N ILE A 29 -16.85 2.78 9.93
CA ILE A 29 -17.38 2.66 8.56
C ILE A 29 -17.72 1.19 8.27
N SER A 30 -16.86 0.25 8.65
CA SER A 30 -17.07 -1.20 8.47
C SER A 30 -18.31 -1.70 9.23
N ASP A 31 -18.58 -1.15 10.40
CA ASP A 31 -19.69 -1.55 11.27
C ASP A 31 -20.98 -0.74 10.99
N ALA A 32 -20.92 0.26 10.10
CA ALA A 32 -22.07 1.09 9.77
C ALA A 32 -23.26 0.27 9.21
N PRO A 33 -24.51 0.58 9.60
CA PRO A 33 -25.68 -0.22 9.22
C PRO A 33 -26.10 -0.05 7.76
N SER A 34 -25.66 1.02 7.09
CA SER A 34 -26.00 1.31 5.69
C SER A 34 -24.89 2.08 4.98
N PRO A 35 -24.88 2.11 3.63
CA PRO A 35 -23.97 2.96 2.85
C PRO A 35 -24.05 4.44 3.24
N ASP A 36 -25.26 4.97 3.42
CA ASP A 36 -25.45 6.38 3.83
C ASP A 36 -24.86 6.68 5.21
N ALA A 37 -24.99 5.74 6.16
CA ALA A 37 -24.38 5.89 7.47
C ALA A 37 -22.85 5.85 7.39
N ALA A 38 -22.27 4.96 6.57
CA ALA A 38 -20.84 4.90 6.31
C ALA A 38 -20.30 6.21 5.70
N LEU A 39 -20.99 6.77 4.71
CA LEU A 39 -20.61 8.03 4.07
C LEU A 39 -20.72 9.22 5.04
N ARG A 40 -21.72 9.23 5.94
CA ARG A 40 -21.84 10.25 7.00
C ARG A 40 -20.70 10.17 8.00
N ILE A 41 -20.34 8.98 8.49
CA ILE A 41 -19.19 8.79 9.39
C ILE A 41 -17.90 9.35 8.74
N LEU A 42 -17.73 9.10 7.44
CA LEU A 42 -16.56 9.59 6.70
C LEU A 42 -16.59 11.13 6.51
N ALA A 43 -17.76 11.71 6.26
CA ALA A 43 -17.92 13.16 6.18
C ALA A 43 -17.64 13.84 7.53
N ASP A 44 -18.15 13.26 8.63
CA ASP A 44 -17.99 13.77 10.00
C ASP A 44 -16.54 13.65 10.51
N ALA A 45 -15.73 12.75 9.92
CA ALA A 45 -14.31 12.66 10.24
C ALA A 45 -13.51 13.92 9.83
N GLY A 46 -14.08 14.79 8.98
CA GLY A 46 -13.54 16.11 8.65
C GLY A 46 -12.34 16.13 7.70
N SER A 47 -11.85 14.96 7.27
CA SER A 47 -10.70 14.84 6.36
C SER A 47 -11.07 14.94 4.87
N TYR A 48 -12.36 14.94 4.54
CA TYR A 48 -12.87 14.89 3.17
C TYR A 48 -14.01 15.89 2.95
N ALA A 49 -14.25 16.25 1.69
CA ALA A 49 -15.33 17.14 1.33
C ALA A 49 -16.71 16.50 1.59
N LEU A 50 -17.67 17.33 2.02
CA LEU A 50 -18.99 16.88 2.46
C LEU A 50 -19.86 16.32 1.33
N ASP A 51 -19.52 16.61 0.07
CA ASP A 51 -20.23 16.10 -1.11
C ASP A 51 -20.14 14.58 -1.26
N ILE A 52 -19.25 13.92 -0.51
CA ILE A 52 -19.16 12.46 -0.41
C ILE A 52 -20.48 11.79 -0.03
N VAL A 53 -21.37 12.47 0.72
CA VAL A 53 -22.70 11.95 1.09
C VAL A 53 -23.64 11.77 -0.09
N ASN A 54 -23.27 12.26 -1.28
CA ASN A 54 -24.03 12.13 -2.51
C ASN A 54 -23.67 10.88 -3.32
N ILE A 55 -22.66 10.10 -2.90
CA ILE A 55 -22.31 8.83 -3.55
C ILE A 55 -23.46 7.83 -3.35
N ARG A 56 -23.92 7.20 -4.44
CA ARG A 56 -25.07 6.27 -4.43
C ARG A 56 -24.71 4.85 -4.84
N ASP A 57 -23.70 4.68 -5.67
CA ASP A 57 -23.36 3.40 -6.27
C ASP A 57 -21.84 3.19 -6.37
N SER A 58 -21.46 2.01 -6.86
CA SER A 58 -20.04 1.62 -7.02
C SER A 58 -19.29 2.57 -7.97
N ALA A 59 -19.96 3.07 -9.02
CA ALA A 59 -19.37 3.99 -9.98
C ALA A 59 -19.08 5.36 -9.34
N GLY A 60 -19.97 5.83 -8.47
CA GLY A 60 -19.77 7.03 -7.67
C GLY A 60 -18.59 6.90 -6.72
N VAL A 61 -18.43 5.75 -6.05
CA VAL A 61 -17.25 5.48 -5.20
C VAL A 61 -15.97 5.53 -6.02
N ASP A 62 -15.92 4.83 -7.14
CA ASP A 62 -14.73 4.79 -7.99
C ASP A 62 -14.39 6.18 -8.54
N THR A 63 -15.40 6.95 -8.97
CA THR A 63 -15.23 8.34 -9.43
C THR A 63 -14.63 9.21 -8.33
N TRP A 64 -15.18 9.14 -7.12
CA TRP A 64 -14.70 9.90 -5.97
C TRP A 64 -13.26 9.50 -5.58
N ILE A 65 -12.98 8.20 -5.45
CA ILE A 65 -11.64 7.68 -5.14
C ILE A 65 -10.61 8.14 -6.17
N ASN A 66 -10.95 8.09 -7.47
CA ASN A 66 -10.07 8.56 -8.53
C ASN A 66 -9.81 10.07 -8.42
N SER A 67 -10.83 10.86 -8.08
CA SER A 67 -10.66 12.30 -7.86
C SER A 67 -9.73 12.62 -6.68
N GLU A 68 -9.86 11.87 -5.57
CA GLU A 68 -8.99 12.00 -4.40
C GLU A 68 -7.56 11.52 -4.70
N ALA A 69 -7.41 10.46 -5.49
CA ALA A 69 -6.10 9.98 -5.94
C ALA A 69 -5.39 11.03 -6.80
N GLN A 70 -6.10 11.70 -7.72
CA GLN A 70 -5.54 12.80 -8.52
C GLN A 70 -5.16 14.01 -7.65
N LYS A 71 -5.94 14.34 -6.62
CA LYS A 71 -5.57 15.40 -5.65
C LYS A 71 -4.28 15.01 -4.91
N LEU A 72 -4.16 13.76 -4.48
CA LEU A 72 -2.94 13.25 -3.85
C LEU A 72 -1.74 13.28 -4.80
N GLU A 73 -1.90 12.93 -6.07
CA GLU A 73 -0.81 13.01 -7.06
C GLU A 73 -0.34 14.46 -7.28
N ARG A 74 -1.26 15.42 -7.39
CA ARG A 74 -0.91 16.85 -7.48
C ARG A 74 -0.18 17.34 -6.22
N LEU A 75 -0.69 16.98 -5.05
CA LEU A 75 -0.04 17.31 -3.79
C LEU A 75 1.34 16.66 -3.66
N ALA A 76 1.48 15.40 -4.07
CA ALA A 76 2.77 14.71 -4.06
C ALA A 76 3.77 15.43 -4.96
N LEU A 77 3.38 15.84 -6.16
CA LEU A 77 4.22 16.62 -7.07
C LEU A 77 4.70 17.95 -6.43
N GLU A 78 3.87 18.59 -5.61
CA GLU A 78 4.27 19.79 -4.85
C GLU A 78 5.18 19.50 -3.65
N LEU A 79 5.01 18.35 -2.99
CA LEU A 79 5.75 18.01 -1.77
C LEU A 79 7.13 17.43 -2.06
N PHE A 80 7.28 16.66 -3.15
CA PHE A 80 8.56 16.14 -3.58
C PHE A 80 9.41 17.26 -4.18
N VAL A 81 10.55 17.54 -3.54
CA VAL A 81 11.51 18.54 -4.05
C VAL A 81 12.23 18.01 -5.28
N ASP A 82 12.53 16.71 -5.30
CA ASP A 82 13.20 16.07 -6.42
C ASP A 82 12.20 15.30 -7.27
N LEU A 83 12.04 15.70 -8.54
CA LEU A 83 11.07 15.11 -9.45
C LEU A 83 11.26 13.59 -9.64
N PHE A 84 12.51 13.11 -9.63
CA PHE A 84 12.78 11.68 -9.77
C PHE A 84 12.24 10.84 -8.59
N LEU A 85 12.10 11.43 -7.40
CA LEU A 85 11.50 10.75 -6.24
C LEU A 85 9.97 10.72 -6.35
N PHE A 86 9.37 11.77 -6.91
CA PHE A 86 7.96 11.75 -7.28
C PHE A 86 7.69 10.67 -8.34
N GLU A 87 8.50 10.60 -9.39
CA GLU A 87 8.41 9.54 -10.40
C GLU A 87 8.55 8.15 -9.76
N ALA A 88 9.53 7.97 -8.87
CA ALA A 88 9.71 6.72 -8.15
C ALA A 88 8.48 6.32 -7.33
N TYR A 89 7.83 7.29 -6.66
CA TYR A 89 6.58 7.06 -5.92
C TYR A 89 5.43 6.63 -6.85
N ILE A 90 5.23 7.31 -7.97
CA ILE A 90 4.20 6.98 -8.97
C ILE A 90 4.44 5.58 -9.56
N ASP A 91 5.70 5.25 -9.81
CA ASP A 91 6.10 4.01 -10.45
C ASP A 91 5.96 2.78 -9.52
N LEU A 92 5.82 2.95 -8.20
CA LEU A 92 5.57 1.83 -7.27
C LEU A 92 4.39 0.94 -7.70
N LYS A 93 3.36 1.52 -8.33
CA LYS A 93 2.18 0.80 -8.82
C LYS A 93 2.21 0.50 -10.32
N LYS A 94 3.04 1.21 -11.09
CA LYS A 94 3.07 1.14 -12.56
C LYS A 94 4.25 0.32 -13.08
N ASP A 95 5.44 0.58 -12.54
CA ASP A 95 6.70 -0.04 -12.92
C ASP A 95 7.64 -0.10 -11.71
N LEU A 96 7.52 -1.17 -10.92
CA LEU A 96 8.29 -1.35 -9.69
C LEU A 96 9.80 -1.44 -9.96
N ALA A 97 10.21 -1.92 -11.15
CA ALA A 97 11.64 -2.01 -11.52
C ALA A 97 12.24 -0.63 -11.80
N ARG A 98 11.48 0.26 -12.46
CA ARG A 98 11.88 1.66 -12.63
C ARG A 98 11.92 2.38 -11.28
N SER A 99 10.91 2.21 -10.43
CA SER A 99 10.87 2.77 -9.08
C SER A 99 12.12 2.37 -8.26
N TYR A 100 12.50 1.09 -8.30
CA TYR A 100 13.75 0.61 -7.72
C TYR A 100 14.98 1.34 -8.26
N SER A 101 15.11 1.43 -9.58
CA SER A 101 16.27 2.08 -10.20
C SER A 101 16.42 3.54 -9.78
N LEU A 102 15.31 4.25 -9.59
CA LEU A 102 15.29 5.65 -9.11
C LEU A 102 15.62 5.74 -7.62
N ILE A 103 14.99 4.92 -6.77
CA ILE A 103 15.23 4.93 -5.31
C ILE A 103 16.68 4.55 -4.98
N MET A 104 17.29 3.65 -5.74
CA MET A 104 18.67 3.24 -5.51
C MET A 104 19.70 4.36 -5.73
N GLN A 105 19.35 5.43 -6.45
CA GLN A 105 20.18 6.61 -6.65
C GLN A 105 20.17 7.58 -5.45
N THR A 106 19.21 7.41 -4.54
CA THR A 106 19.09 8.26 -3.35
C THR A 106 20.20 7.95 -2.32
N ASN A 107 20.35 8.78 -1.29
CA ASN A 107 21.16 8.44 -0.11
C ASN A 107 20.32 7.87 1.05
N SER A 108 19.02 7.66 0.83
CA SER A 108 18.10 7.18 1.87
C SER A 108 18.25 5.68 2.12
N GLY A 109 18.80 5.31 3.28
CA GLY A 109 18.83 3.92 3.71
C GLY A 109 17.42 3.33 3.90
N LEU A 110 16.48 4.13 4.38
CA LEU A 110 15.09 3.71 4.60
C LEU A 110 14.37 3.40 3.29
N LEU A 111 14.43 4.30 2.30
CA LEU A 111 13.77 4.06 1.01
C LEU A 111 14.40 2.89 0.26
N LYS A 112 15.74 2.74 0.32
CA LYS A 112 16.45 1.60 -0.26
C LYS A 112 16.04 0.28 0.39
N ASP A 113 15.96 0.20 1.71
CA ASP A 113 15.49 -1.01 2.39
C ASP A 113 14.03 -1.32 2.03
N PHE A 114 13.16 -0.29 2.05
CA PHE A 114 11.76 -0.40 1.67
C PHE A 114 11.57 -0.98 0.27
N ILE A 115 12.21 -0.41 -0.76
CA ILE A 115 11.98 -0.84 -2.15
C ILE A 115 12.50 -2.24 -2.42
N ARG A 116 13.62 -2.63 -1.80
CA ARG A 116 14.19 -3.97 -1.93
C ARG A 116 13.30 -5.02 -1.27
N LYS A 117 12.79 -4.73 -0.07
CA LYS A 117 11.82 -5.60 0.61
C LYS A 117 10.48 -5.66 -0.13
N PHE A 118 10.07 -4.57 -0.77
CA PHE A 118 8.89 -4.56 -1.62
C PHE A 118 9.08 -5.49 -2.84
N ILE A 119 10.23 -5.43 -3.51
CA ILE A 119 10.55 -6.36 -4.60
C ILE A 119 10.54 -7.82 -4.12
N ASP A 120 11.14 -8.11 -2.96
CA ASP A 120 11.12 -9.48 -2.42
C ASP A 120 9.69 -9.99 -2.20
N LEU A 121 8.83 -9.19 -1.56
CA LEU A 121 7.45 -9.58 -1.27
C LEU A 121 6.60 -9.65 -2.54
N TYR A 122 6.84 -8.77 -3.52
CA TYR A 122 6.25 -8.86 -4.86
C TYR A 122 6.63 -10.20 -5.52
N ASN A 123 7.92 -10.54 -5.49
CA ASN A 123 8.45 -11.76 -6.07
C ASN A 123 7.91 -13.02 -5.35
N ILE A 124 7.80 -13.01 -4.03
CA ILE A 124 7.20 -14.11 -3.26
C ILE A 124 5.71 -14.26 -3.60
N LYS A 125 4.96 -13.17 -3.69
CA LYS A 125 3.55 -13.23 -4.12
C LYS A 125 3.42 -13.82 -5.52
N THR A 126 4.27 -13.38 -6.46
CA THR A 126 4.32 -13.90 -7.82
C THR A 126 4.67 -15.39 -7.84
N PHE A 127 5.66 -15.81 -7.05
CA PHE A 127 6.02 -17.22 -6.86
C PHE A 127 4.83 -18.06 -6.42
N LEU A 128 4.14 -17.64 -5.34
CA LEU A 128 3.00 -18.38 -4.79
C LEU A 128 1.84 -18.45 -5.78
N ARG A 129 1.58 -17.36 -6.52
CA ARG A 129 0.53 -17.33 -7.55
C ARG A 129 0.79 -18.30 -8.70
N ILE A 130 2.02 -18.30 -9.24
CA ILE A 130 2.42 -19.18 -10.35
C ILE A 130 2.45 -20.64 -9.88
N HIS A 131 2.95 -20.90 -8.67
CA HIS A 131 2.94 -22.24 -8.07
C HIS A 131 1.51 -22.77 -7.88
N TYR A 132 0.61 -21.97 -7.31
CA TYR A 132 -0.79 -22.35 -7.10
C TYR A 132 -1.50 -22.72 -8.41
N ARG A 133 -1.20 -21.98 -9.50
CA ARG A 133 -1.75 -22.24 -10.84
C ARG A 133 -1.08 -23.40 -11.58
N LYS A 134 -0.05 -24.03 -10.99
CA LYS A 134 0.73 -25.12 -11.59
C LYS A 134 1.37 -24.72 -12.92
N GLU A 135 1.75 -23.46 -13.04
CA GLU A 135 2.48 -22.92 -14.20
C GLU A 135 3.98 -23.26 -14.12
N SER A 136 4.75 -23.01 -15.18
CA SER A 136 6.15 -23.46 -15.29
C SER A 136 7.16 -22.56 -14.57
N ALA A 137 8.33 -23.12 -14.25
CA ALA A 137 9.45 -22.38 -13.67
C ALA A 137 10.01 -21.30 -14.63
N GLU A 138 9.89 -21.52 -15.95
CA GLU A 138 10.22 -20.53 -16.97
C GLU A 138 9.27 -19.33 -16.88
N ASN A 139 7.97 -19.57 -16.67
CA ASN A 139 7.02 -18.48 -16.48
C ASN A 139 7.31 -17.70 -15.18
N LEU A 140 7.68 -18.40 -14.10
CA LEU A 140 8.16 -17.74 -12.89
C LEU A 140 9.35 -16.83 -13.20
N LYS A 141 10.37 -17.37 -13.86
CA LYS A 141 11.59 -16.61 -14.21
C LYS A 141 11.28 -15.37 -15.05
N ALA A 142 10.30 -15.43 -15.95
CA ALA A 142 9.88 -14.29 -16.77
C ALA A 142 9.19 -13.17 -15.97
N ASN A 143 8.50 -13.52 -14.87
CA ASN A 143 7.69 -12.57 -14.08
C ASN A 143 8.37 -12.05 -12.80
N LEU A 144 9.51 -12.61 -12.40
CA LEU A 144 10.26 -12.12 -11.24
C LEU A 144 11.09 -10.87 -11.58
N LEU A 145 11.07 -9.90 -10.67
CA LEU A 145 11.86 -8.67 -10.71
C LEU A 145 13.25 -8.87 -10.09
N GLU A 146 14.21 -8.05 -10.52
CA GLU A 146 15.54 -7.96 -9.93
C GLU A 146 15.59 -6.86 -8.85
N GLY A 147 16.63 -6.86 -8.01
CA GLY A 147 16.93 -5.76 -7.08
C GLY A 147 16.55 -5.99 -5.62
N GLY A 148 15.75 -7.02 -5.32
CA GLY A 148 15.42 -7.44 -3.96
C GLY A 148 16.63 -7.90 -3.13
N TYR A 149 16.40 -8.29 -1.88
CA TYR A 149 17.43 -8.99 -1.11
C TYR A 149 17.51 -10.47 -1.47
N ILE A 150 16.39 -11.07 -1.89
CA ILE A 150 16.37 -12.45 -2.36
C ILE A 150 16.77 -12.45 -3.84
N ILE A 151 17.82 -13.20 -4.16
CA ILE A 151 18.32 -13.28 -5.52
C ILE A 151 17.30 -14.04 -6.37
N LYS A 152 16.94 -13.51 -7.55
CA LYS A 152 15.96 -14.11 -8.47
C LYS A 152 16.22 -15.60 -8.73
N LYS A 153 17.48 -15.97 -8.94
CA LYS A 153 17.91 -17.36 -9.18
C LYS A 153 17.59 -18.27 -7.98
N GLU A 154 17.72 -17.78 -6.75
CA GLU A 154 17.39 -18.54 -5.55
C GLU A 154 15.89 -18.85 -5.47
N LEU A 155 15.04 -17.87 -5.78
CA LEU A 155 13.58 -18.10 -5.84
C LEU A 155 13.20 -19.11 -6.92
N VAL A 156 13.80 -19.05 -8.10
CA VAL A 156 13.54 -20.05 -9.16
C VAL A 156 13.95 -21.46 -8.71
N ASN A 157 15.09 -21.60 -8.04
CA ASN A 157 15.58 -22.90 -7.52
C ASN A 157 14.70 -23.47 -6.39
N LEU A 158 13.91 -22.62 -5.73
CA LEU A 158 12.94 -23.01 -4.71
C LEU A 158 11.58 -23.39 -5.31
N PHE A 159 11.37 -23.26 -6.62
CA PHE A 159 10.08 -23.58 -7.23
C PHE A 159 9.69 -25.06 -7.00
N GLY A 160 8.47 -25.27 -6.50
CA GLY A 160 7.99 -26.59 -6.07
C GLY A 160 8.47 -27.04 -4.69
N LYS A 161 9.21 -26.20 -3.95
CA LYS A 161 9.64 -26.45 -2.57
C LYS A 161 9.01 -25.43 -1.62
N ALA A 162 9.00 -25.76 -0.33
CA ALA A 162 8.50 -24.86 0.71
C ALA A 162 9.39 -23.60 0.83
N LEU A 163 8.77 -22.42 0.80
CA LEU A 163 9.44 -21.16 1.10
C LEU A 163 9.75 -21.10 2.60
N ASN A 164 11.04 -21.15 2.94
CA ASN A 164 11.54 -21.04 4.30
C ASN A 164 12.59 -19.91 4.32
N GLY A 165 12.39 -18.87 5.14
CA GLY A 165 13.34 -17.75 5.17
C GLY A 165 12.85 -16.53 5.95
N PHE A 166 13.49 -15.38 5.68
CA PHE A 166 13.33 -14.10 6.40
C PHE A 166 11.87 -13.62 6.50
N TYR A 167 11.04 -13.94 5.49
CA TYR A 167 9.63 -13.53 5.43
C TYR A 167 8.65 -14.58 5.98
N ARG A 168 9.12 -15.67 6.62
CA ARG A 168 8.25 -16.77 7.09
C ARG A 168 7.05 -16.28 7.89
N GLN A 169 7.27 -15.36 8.84
CA GLN A 169 6.20 -14.86 9.71
C GLN A 169 5.12 -14.09 8.94
N ILE A 170 5.48 -13.45 7.84
CA ILE A 170 4.57 -12.65 7.00
C ILE A 170 3.76 -13.56 6.08
N ILE A 171 4.39 -14.60 5.54
CA ILE A 171 3.79 -15.43 4.48
C ILE A 171 3.10 -16.69 4.99
N ARG A 172 3.38 -17.15 6.22
CA ARG A 172 2.87 -18.44 6.74
C ARG A 172 1.34 -18.54 6.66
N ASP A 173 0.65 -17.56 7.22
CA ASP A 173 -0.82 -17.58 7.29
C ASP A 173 -1.44 -17.37 5.90
N GLY A 174 -0.77 -16.61 5.04
CA GLY A 174 -1.12 -16.47 3.63
C GLY A 174 -1.01 -17.77 2.86
N ILE A 175 0.09 -18.52 3.02
CA ILE A 175 0.29 -19.84 2.39
C ILE A 175 -0.81 -20.81 2.84
N MET A 176 -1.09 -20.89 4.15
CA MET A 176 -2.14 -21.76 4.68
C MET A 176 -3.51 -21.44 4.08
N GLN A 177 -3.84 -20.15 3.89
CA GLN A 177 -5.10 -19.76 3.26
C GLN A 177 -5.14 -20.12 1.77
N ILE A 178 -4.06 -19.84 1.03
CA ILE A 178 -3.96 -20.18 -0.40
C ILE A 178 -4.11 -21.69 -0.63
N GLU A 179 -3.50 -22.52 0.21
CA GLU A 179 -3.62 -23.98 0.12
C GLU A 179 -5.03 -24.47 0.45
N LYS A 180 -5.71 -23.81 1.38
CA LYS A 180 -7.07 -24.16 1.81
C LYS A 180 -8.12 -23.87 0.75
N ASP A 181 -8.12 -22.66 0.18
CA ASP A 181 -9.21 -22.19 -0.68
C ASP A 181 -8.76 -21.28 -1.85
N GLY A 182 -7.45 -21.13 -2.05
CA GLY A 182 -6.90 -20.29 -3.13
C GLY A 182 -7.01 -18.79 -2.88
N ASN A 183 -7.40 -18.35 -1.68
CA ASN A 183 -7.57 -16.95 -1.37
C ASN A 183 -6.24 -16.30 -0.95
N PHE A 184 -5.83 -15.27 -1.69
CA PHE A 184 -4.59 -14.52 -1.46
C PHE A 184 -4.76 -13.34 -0.49
N SER A 185 -5.98 -13.06 -0.02
CA SER A 185 -6.29 -11.85 0.75
C SER A 185 -5.44 -11.71 2.01
N VAL A 186 -5.23 -12.79 2.78
CA VAL A 186 -4.37 -12.72 3.99
C VAL A 186 -2.92 -12.43 3.63
N LEU A 187 -2.38 -13.04 2.56
CA LEU A 187 -1.02 -12.75 2.11
C LEU A 187 -0.87 -11.28 1.71
N GLU A 188 -1.81 -10.76 0.92
CA GLU A 188 -1.77 -9.38 0.45
C GLU A 188 -1.89 -8.38 1.60
N ARG A 189 -2.77 -8.65 2.57
CA ARG A 189 -2.88 -7.86 3.79
C ARG A 189 -1.58 -7.85 4.59
N ASN A 190 -1.00 -9.03 4.84
CA ASN A 190 0.24 -9.15 5.62
C ASN A 190 1.41 -8.43 4.94
N ILE A 191 1.48 -8.45 3.60
CA ILE A 191 2.48 -7.70 2.83
C ILE A 191 2.26 -6.19 2.99
N ASP A 192 1.04 -5.70 2.79
CA ASP A 192 0.70 -4.28 2.90
C ASP A 192 0.98 -3.75 4.33
N ASP A 193 0.64 -4.52 5.36
CA ASP A 193 0.89 -4.19 6.76
C ASP A 193 2.40 -4.12 7.06
N TYR A 194 3.15 -5.10 6.57
CA TYR A 194 4.61 -5.11 6.72
C TYR A 194 5.26 -3.89 6.06
N LEU A 195 4.89 -3.58 4.81
CA LEU A 195 5.39 -2.42 4.08
C LEU A 195 5.02 -1.09 4.77
N THR A 196 3.82 -1.03 5.35
CA THR A 196 3.39 0.13 6.14
C THR A 196 4.25 0.29 7.40
N HIS A 197 4.55 -0.81 8.10
CA HIS A 197 5.41 -0.79 9.27
C HIS A 197 6.86 -0.39 8.95
N LEU A 198 7.41 -0.84 7.82
CA LEU A 198 8.74 -0.44 7.38
C LEU A 198 8.87 1.07 7.23
N MET A 199 7.80 1.76 6.82
CA MET A 199 7.81 3.21 6.60
C MET A 199 7.47 4.04 7.84
N GLN A 200 7.08 3.43 8.97
CA GLN A 200 6.80 4.15 10.22
C GLN A 200 7.95 5.02 10.75
N PRO A 201 9.25 4.64 10.61
CA PRO A 201 10.35 5.50 11.02
C PRO A 201 10.32 6.90 10.36
N ALA A 202 9.74 7.02 9.16
CA ALA A 202 9.61 8.30 8.46
C ALA A 202 8.81 9.37 9.24
N LYS A 203 7.95 8.95 10.20
CA LYS A 203 7.23 9.87 11.09
C LYS A 203 8.14 10.66 12.02
N TYR A 204 9.31 10.12 12.36
CA TYR A 204 10.23 10.72 13.32
C TYR A 204 11.36 11.50 12.65
N MET A 205 11.44 11.46 11.31
CA MET A 205 12.46 12.18 10.55
C MET A 205 12.10 13.66 10.46
N SER A 206 13.02 14.54 10.87
CA SER A 206 12.79 15.99 10.90
C SER A 206 13.02 16.68 9.55
N PHE A 207 13.66 15.98 8.61
CA PHE A 207 13.95 16.43 7.26
C PHE A 207 14.17 15.21 6.36
N GLY A 208 14.22 15.44 5.05
CA GLY A 208 14.46 14.40 4.05
C GLY A 208 13.20 13.93 3.29
N PRO A 209 13.41 13.29 2.13
CA PRO A 209 12.33 12.81 1.26
C PRO A 209 11.49 11.69 1.87
N GLU A 210 12.01 10.99 2.87
CA GLU A 210 11.37 9.85 3.53
C GLU A 210 10.02 10.23 4.14
N ALA A 211 9.96 11.38 4.82
CA ALA A 211 8.74 11.87 5.46
C ALA A 211 7.63 12.10 4.42
N VAL A 212 7.98 12.75 3.29
CA VAL A 212 7.06 12.97 2.17
C VAL A 212 6.61 11.64 1.57
N PHE A 213 7.55 10.75 1.29
CA PHE A 213 7.28 9.44 0.70
C PHE A 213 6.36 8.59 1.60
N GLY A 214 6.64 8.55 2.91
CA GLY A 214 5.84 7.84 3.90
C GLY A 214 4.41 8.37 4.00
N TYR A 215 4.23 9.71 4.01
CA TYR A 215 2.90 10.31 4.00
C TYR A 215 2.12 9.97 2.72
N CYS A 216 2.74 10.08 1.54
CA CYS A 216 2.08 9.77 0.27
C CYS A 216 1.64 8.30 0.22
N LEU A 217 2.49 7.37 0.68
CA LEU A 217 2.11 5.95 0.84
C LEU A 217 0.93 5.77 1.81
N ALA A 218 0.98 6.43 2.96
CA ALA A 218 -0.06 6.36 3.98
C ALA A 218 -1.42 6.83 3.43
N LYS A 219 -1.45 8.01 2.79
CA LYS A 219 -2.69 8.56 2.21
C LYS A 219 -3.18 7.70 1.05
N GLY A 220 -2.29 7.15 0.23
CA GLY A 220 -2.65 6.20 -0.83
C GLY A 220 -3.28 4.91 -0.29
N ASN A 221 -2.77 4.39 0.83
CA ASN A 221 -3.32 3.22 1.51
C ASN A 221 -4.68 3.51 2.17
N GLU A 222 -4.85 4.68 2.77
CA GLU A 222 -6.14 5.16 3.27
C GLU A 222 -7.22 5.16 2.18
N LEU A 223 -6.92 5.72 1.00
CA LEU A 223 -7.85 5.69 -0.13
C LEU A 223 -8.18 4.26 -0.59
N LYS A 224 -7.19 3.35 -0.62
CA LYS A 224 -7.41 1.93 -0.94
C LYS A 224 -8.37 1.27 0.06
N ARG A 225 -8.20 1.55 1.36
CA ARG A 225 -9.06 1.03 2.44
C ARG A 225 -10.47 1.60 2.36
N LEU A 226 -10.61 2.91 2.13
CA LEU A 226 -11.91 3.55 1.92
C LEU A 226 -12.64 2.97 0.72
N ARG A 227 -11.95 2.77 -0.41
CA ARG A 227 -12.53 2.11 -1.59
C ARG A 227 -13.09 0.74 -1.25
N LEU A 228 -12.30 -0.10 -0.55
CA LEU A 228 -12.72 -1.44 -0.15
C LEU A 228 -13.98 -1.39 0.73
N LEU A 229 -13.97 -0.56 1.77
CA LEU A 229 -15.09 -0.42 2.72
C LEU A 229 -16.36 0.10 2.05
N LEU A 230 -16.26 1.17 1.26
CA LEU A 230 -17.41 1.80 0.62
C LEU A 230 -18.02 0.89 -0.45
N LEU A 231 -17.19 0.25 -1.30
CA LEU A 231 -17.68 -0.73 -2.27
C LEU A 231 -18.34 -1.92 -1.56
N ALA A 232 -17.74 -2.42 -0.48
CA ALA A 232 -18.35 -3.50 0.28
C ALA A 232 -19.71 -3.11 0.85
N LYS A 233 -19.83 -1.89 1.41
CA LYS A 233 -21.10 -1.39 1.95
C LYS A 233 -22.16 -1.23 0.86
N ILE A 234 -21.83 -0.57 -0.24
CA ILE A 234 -22.76 -0.35 -1.36
C ILE A 234 -23.25 -1.66 -1.96
N ASN A 235 -22.38 -2.67 -2.05
CA ASN A 235 -22.71 -3.98 -2.60
C ASN A 235 -23.24 -4.96 -1.54
N ASN A 236 -23.55 -4.48 -0.32
CA ASN A 236 -24.07 -5.29 0.79
C ASN A 236 -23.21 -6.53 1.12
N ILE A 237 -21.88 -6.41 1.00
CA ILE A 237 -20.95 -7.46 1.35
C ILE A 237 -20.91 -7.61 2.88
N PRO A 238 -21.03 -8.83 3.43
CA PRO A 238 -20.96 -9.06 4.87
C PRO A 238 -19.68 -8.54 5.50
N ASN A 239 -19.80 -7.84 6.62
CA ASN A 239 -18.69 -7.20 7.33
C ASN A 239 -17.49 -8.14 7.64
N PRO A 240 -17.68 -9.41 8.07
CA PRO A 240 -16.54 -10.30 8.32
C PRO A 240 -15.62 -10.49 7.11
N TRP A 241 -16.19 -10.53 5.90
CA TRP A 241 -15.44 -10.70 4.65
C TRP A 241 -14.63 -9.46 4.26
N VAL A 242 -15.04 -8.30 4.79
CA VAL A 242 -14.36 -7.03 4.60
C VAL A 242 -13.24 -6.89 5.63
N GLN A 243 -13.51 -7.20 6.90
CA GLN A 243 -12.53 -7.16 7.98
C GLN A 243 -11.32 -8.05 7.72
N GLU A 244 -11.51 -9.22 7.10
CA GLU A 244 -10.40 -10.08 6.68
C GLU A 244 -9.44 -9.43 5.68
N ARG A 245 -9.91 -8.42 4.93
CA ARG A 245 -9.15 -7.72 3.88
C ARG A 245 -8.65 -6.34 4.29
N LEU A 246 -9.09 -5.82 5.45
CA LEU A 246 -8.65 -4.52 5.94
C LEU A 246 -7.20 -4.61 6.45
N THR A 247 -6.34 -3.77 5.88
CA THR A 247 -4.98 -3.54 6.35
C THR A 247 -4.93 -2.58 7.53
N LEU A 248 -3.78 -2.48 8.19
CA LEU A 248 -3.51 -1.56 9.29
C LEU A 248 -3.49 -0.10 8.82
N SER A 249 -3.83 0.79 9.75
CA SER A 249 -3.68 2.23 9.51
C SER A 249 -2.24 2.66 9.69
N TYR A 250 -1.80 3.61 8.86
CA TYR A 250 -0.54 4.29 9.12
C TYR A 250 -0.64 5.19 10.36
N ALA A 251 -1.77 5.89 10.55
CA ALA A 251 -2.02 6.85 11.63
C ALA A 251 -2.40 6.20 12.95
#